data_AF-A0A3P0P9H3-F1
#
_entry.id   AF-A0A3P0P9H3-F1
#
_cell.length_a   1.000
_cell.length_b   1.000
_cell.length_c   1.000
_cell.angle_alpha   90.00
_cell.angle_beta   90.00
_cell.angle_gamma   90.00
#
_symmetry.space_group_name_H-M   'P 1'
#
loop_
_entity.id
_entity.type
_entity.pdbx_description
1 polymer ?
#
loop_
_entity_poly.entity_id
_entity_poly.type
_entity_poly.pdbx_seq_one_letter_code
_entity_poly.pdbx_strand_id
1 'polypeptide(L)'
;MSALQKANLGTAPTGAGGDDQRTANTRFNANVDVLSTQAALTTAGSIATSQALTAAHIGKRIGVNITGGGTINLPVASTCPADGVMLIRNVSGGVLSLAVAAGSGDSLALGRLNSGESVLLDTDGVKSWRILMRGRSYTPDETVIGNQSVGGSATIGTDASIGRDVTVGGKVLATGEMQCRSTNAYRMVSSGDYGTFWRKDSTALYLMRTAAGDQFGNWDTARPFTYSLKDDKVTIDGTGAGCSIGSRPTFAGKTPWDNGNLVSPWHAGNMTRPAVFSANGGTETDLNPSAYETRLSVDVVVGAGGTIMATATAALNLAAGVGGATDVLMRFRIADGATVVFDGQDDVSTVAAADAGLGGREKLVATLAKDGLTPGKKYTLQLLLKKTQPVGPLYPRVMRIAGITT
;
A
#
# COMPACT_ATOMS: atom_id res chain seq x y z
N MET A 1 -9.71 58.75 54.01
CA MET A 1 -8.91 58.76 55.26
C MET A 1 -8.15 57.44 55.34
N SER A 2 -6.89 57.45 55.78
CA SER A 2 -6.04 56.24 55.88
C SER A 2 -6.06 55.57 57.26
N ALA A 3 -6.77 56.14 58.23
CA ALA A 3 -6.99 55.59 59.56
C ALA A 3 -8.37 56.01 60.07
N LEU A 4 -8.93 55.25 61.01
CA LEU A 4 -10.15 55.62 61.75
C LEU A 4 -9.80 56.57 62.90
N GLN A 5 -10.72 57.47 63.24
CA GLN A 5 -10.52 58.44 64.31
C GLN A 5 -10.81 57.81 65.69
N LYS A 6 -9.97 58.11 66.68
CA LYS A 6 -10.18 57.74 68.08
C LYS A 6 -11.04 58.79 68.80
N ALA A 7 -11.87 58.34 69.72
CA ALA A 7 -12.57 59.19 70.68
C ALA A 7 -11.57 59.77 71.69
N ASN A 8 -11.64 61.08 71.94
CA ASN A 8 -10.89 61.72 73.02
C ASN A 8 -11.50 61.32 74.37
N LEU A 9 -10.69 60.74 75.26
CA LEU A 9 -11.16 60.24 76.56
C LEU A 9 -11.14 61.32 77.67
N GLY A 10 -10.39 62.42 77.52
CA GLY A 10 -10.22 63.43 78.57
C GLY A 10 -9.67 62.89 79.91
N THR A 11 -9.71 63.72 80.96
CA THR A 11 -9.19 63.40 82.30
C THR A 11 -10.11 62.47 83.08
N ALA A 12 -9.56 61.46 83.76
CA ALA A 12 -10.33 60.46 84.51
C ALA A 12 -11.04 61.05 85.75
N PRO A 13 -12.31 60.67 86.03
CA PRO A 13 -13.06 61.15 87.19
C PRO A 13 -12.62 60.46 88.49
N THR A 14 -12.89 61.10 89.64
CA THR A 14 -12.39 60.73 90.98
C THR A 14 -13.14 59.58 91.69
N GLY A 15 -13.81 58.69 90.94
CA GLY A 15 -14.22 57.38 91.45
C GLY A 15 -15.61 57.24 92.10
N ALA A 16 -16.56 58.13 91.80
CA ALA A 16 -17.97 57.97 92.23
C ALA A 16 -18.89 57.66 91.03
N GLY A 17 -19.30 56.40 90.89
CA GLY A 17 -20.09 55.89 89.76
C GLY A 17 -19.21 55.31 88.64
N GLY A 18 -19.64 54.18 88.06
CA GLY A 18 -18.89 53.49 87.01
C GLY A 18 -18.75 54.35 85.75
N ASP A 19 -17.52 54.55 85.27
CA ASP A 19 -17.23 55.33 84.05
C ASP A 19 -17.48 54.47 82.79
N ASP A 20 -18.73 54.06 82.61
CA ASP A 20 -19.17 53.18 81.53
C ASP A 20 -18.95 53.84 80.15
N GLN A 21 -19.05 55.17 80.07
CA GLN A 21 -18.84 55.93 78.84
C GLN A 21 -17.36 56.01 78.45
N ARG A 22 -16.42 56.28 79.37
CA ARG A 22 -14.98 56.14 79.05
C ARG A 22 -14.63 54.70 78.71
N THR A 23 -15.20 53.73 79.43
CA THR A 23 -14.93 52.30 79.21
C THR A 23 -15.39 51.86 77.82
N ALA A 24 -16.59 52.29 77.39
CA ALA A 24 -17.09 52.10 76.03
C ALA A 24 -16.18 52.78 74.99
N ASN A 25 -15.79 54.04 75.21
CA ASN A 25 -14.91 54.77 74.29
C ASN A 25 -13.47 54.21 74.24
N THR A 26 -12.99 53.59 75.32
CA THR A 26 -11.70 52.88 75.33
C THR A 26 -11.77 51.60 74.51
N ARG A 27 -12.86 50.83 74.62
CA ARG A 27 -13.13 49.67 73.76
C ARG A 27 -13.31 50.06 72.30
N PHE A 28 -14.00 51.17 72.03
CA PHE A 28 -14.08 51.77 70.68
C PHE A 28 -12.70 52.12 70.13
N ASN A 29 -11.83 52.76 70.93
CA ASN A 29 -10.46 53.09 70.51
C ASN A 29 -9.59 51.85 70.24
N ALA A 30 -9.74 50.79 71.05
CA ALA A 30 -9.07 49.51 70.82
C ALA A 30 -9.60 48.82 69.55
N ASN A 31 -10.91 48.87 69.30
CA ASN A 31 -11.49 48.41 68.04
C ASN A 31 -10.99 49.25 66.85
N VAL A 32 -10.80 50.56 67.02
CA VAL A 32 -10.17 51.45 66.02
C VAL A 32 -8.71 51.07 65.75
N ASP A 33 -7.95 50.59 66.74
CA ASP A 33 -6.59 50.07 66.54
C ASP A 33 -6.57 48.75 65.77
N VAL A 34 -7.45 47.80 66.15
CA VAL A 34 -7.63 46.53 65.41
C VAL A 34 -8.09 46.79 63.98
N LEU A 35 -9.06 47.69 63.79
CA LEU A 35 -9.53 48.06 62.46
C LEU A 35 -8.49 48.85 61.68
N SER A 36 -7.68 49.71 62.29
CA SER A 36 -6.62 50.45 61.56
C SER A 36 -5.41 49.56 61.21
N THR A 37 -5.23 48.42 61.88
CA THR A 37 -4.25 47.39 61.48
C THR A 37 -4.80 46.42 60.43
N GLN A 38 -6.12 46.26 60.34
CA GLN A 38 -6.80 45.45 59.30
C GLN A 38 -7.22 46.26 58.06
N ALA A 39 -7.38 47.58 58.17
CA ALA A 39 -7.91 48.43 57.11
C ALA A 39 -6.81 48.88 56.12
N ALA A 40 -6.99 48.39 54.89
CA ALA A 40 -6.30 48.76 53.66
C ALA A 40 -4.94 48.07 53.38
N LEU A 41 -4.90 47.49 52.17
CA LEU A 41 -3.72 46.99 51.49
C LEU A 41 -2.72 48.13 51.22
N THR A 42 -1.90 48.48 52.20
CA THR A 42 -0.91 49.56 52.04
C THR A 42 0.09 49.19 50.94
N THR A 43 0.39 50.16 50.08
CA THR A 43 1.40 49.99 49.02
C THR A 43 2.75 50.34 49.62
N ALA A 44 3.75 49.47 49.46
CA ALA A 44 5.12 49.77 49.86
C ALA A 44 5.69 50.91 48.99
N GLY A 45 6.77 51.54 49.45
CA GLY A 45 7.52 52.48 48.62
C GLY A 45 8.00 51.82 47.32
N SER A 46 8.11 52.59 46.24
CA SER A 46 8.60 52.09 44.96
C SER A 46 10.04 51.62 45.09
N ILE A 47 10.34 50.40 44.66
CA ILE A 47 11.69 49.82 44.73
C ILE A 47 12.41 50.08 43.40
N ALA A 48 13.46 50.91 43.40
CA ALA A 48 14.20 51.30 42.21
C ALA A 48 15.55 50.58 42.02
N THR A 49 16.01 49.83 43.02
CA THR A 49 17.29 49.11 43.02
C THR A 49 17.12 47.68 43.56
N SER A 50 18.03 46.78 43.20
CA SER A 50 18.09 45.42 43.76
C SER A 50 18.33 45.48 45.27
N GLN A 51 17.48 44.80 46.05
CA GLN A 51 17.57 44.78 47.52
C GLN A 51 16.88 43.56 48.13
N ALA A 52 17.15 43.29 49.40
CA ALA A 52 16.35 42.38 50.21
C ALA A 52 15.09 43.09 50.73
N LEU A 53 13.96 42.40 50.62
CA LEU A 53 12.74 42.72 51.35
C LEU A 53 12.89 42.33 52.82
N THR A 54 12.06 42.92 53.65
CA THR A 54 12.03 42.72 55.11
C THR A 54 10.61 42.36 55.56
N ALA A 55 10.46 41.86 56.80
CA ALA A 55 9.13 41.57 57.37
C ALA A 55 8.15 42.78 57.32
N ALA A 56 8.66 44.01 57.25
CA ALA A 56 7.85 45.22 57.04
C ALA A 56 7.16 45.31 55.66
N HIS A 57 7.42 44.37 54.75
CA HIS A 57 6.78 44.24 53.44
C HIS A 57 5.66 43.20 53.41
N ILE A 58 5.47 42.43 54.48
CA ILE A 58 4.33 41.52 54.65
C ILE A 58 3.03 42.34 54.72
N GLY A 59 1.97 41.81 54.12
CA GLY A 59 0.66 42.47 53.97
C GLY A 59 0.62 43.57 52.91
N LYS A 60 1.71 43.82 52.18
CA LYS A 60 1.82 44.96 51.24
C LYS A 60 1.81 44.57 49.78
N ARG A 61 1.39 45.55 48.96
CA ARG A 61 1.59 45.57 47.52
C ARG A 61 2.90 46.29 47.20
N ILE A 62 3.80 45.61 46.50
CA ILE A 62 5.17 46.05 46.24
C ILE A 62 5.33 46.30 44.73
N GLY A 63 5.70 47.52 44.35
CA GLY A 63 6.05 47.86 42.97
C GLY A 63 7.56 47.89 42.81
N VAL A 64 8.09 47.06 41.91
CA VAL A 64 9.53 46.98 41.61
C VAL A 64 9.78 47.57 40.22
N ASN A 65 10.54 48.66 40.17
CA ASN A 65 10.89 49.42 38.98
C ASN A 65 12.43 49.57 38.85
N ILE A 66 13.14 48.45 38.77
CA ILE A 66 14.60 48.45 38.58
C ILE A 66 14.90 48.54 37.09
N THR A 67 15.53 49.63 36.65
CA THR A 67 15.87 49.86 35.23
C THR A 67 16.73 48.72 34.68
N GLY A 68 16.28 48.10 33.59
CA GLY A 68 16.98 46.97 32.94
C GLY A 68 16.73 45.60 33.59
N GLY A 69 16.02 45.54 34.72
CA GLY A 69 15.87 44.33 35.53
C GLY A 69 16.84 44.29 36.70
N GLY A 70 16.67 43.33 37.60
CA GLY A 70 17.45 43.23 38.84
C GLY A 70 17.06 42.02 39.67
N THR A 71 17.50 41.99 40.92
CA THR A 71 17.18 40.90 41.86
C THR A 71 16.50 41.46 43.10
N ILE A 72 15.40 40.84 43.50
CA ILE A 72 14.77 41.08 44.79
C ILE A 72 14.85 39.80 45.61
N ASN A 73 15.49 39.90 46.78
CA ASN A 73 15.54 38.81 47.75
C ASN A 73 14.31 38.91 48.67
N LEU A 74 13.57 37.82 48.82
CA LEU A 74 12.50 37.71 49.82
C LEU A 74 13.09 37.78 51.24
N PRO A 75 12.32 38.20 52.26
CA PRO A 75 12.79 38.15 53.64
C PRO A 75 12.97 36.70 54.09
N VAL A 76 13.78 36.49 55.12
CA VAL A 76 13.95 35.16 55.74
C VAL A 76 12.58 34.69 56.25
N ALA A 77 12.13 33.51 55.84
CA ALA A 77 10.79 33.00 56.13
C ALA A 77 10.49 32.98 57.64
N SER A 78 11.44 32.52 58.47
CA SER A 78 11.32 32.50 59.94
C SER A 78 11.26 33.87 60.64
N THR A 79 11.50 34.97 59.91
CA THR A 79 11.32 36.34 60.42
C THR A 79 9.94 36.94 60.09
N CYS A 80 9.11 36.20 59.36
CA CYS A 80 7.79 36.60 58.93
C CYS A 80 6.71 35.81 59.69
N PRO A 81 5.51 36.38 59.92
CA PRO A 81 4.38 35.60 60.42
C PRO A 81 4.05 34.45 59.46
N ALA A 82 3.65 33.30 60.02
CA ALA A 82 3.04 32.22 59.24
C ALA A 82 1.79 32.74 58.49
N ASP A 83 1.60 32.24 57.27
CA ASP A 83 0.60 32.70 56.31
C ASP A 83 0.72 34.20 55.93
N GLY A 84 1.89 34.80 56.20
CA GLY A 84 2.22 36.18 55.81
C GLY A 84 2.33 36.33 54.30
N VAL A 85 1.42 37.11 53.69
CA VAL A 85 1.36 37.32 52.24
C VAL A 85 2.09 38.58 51.76
N MET A 86 2.60 38.56 50.53
CA MET A 86 3.05 39.77 49.81
C MET A 86 2.73 39.72 48.31
N LEU A 87 2.31 40.85 47.74
CA LEU A 87 2.05 41.00 46.30
C LEU A 87 3.20 41.76 45.64
N ILE A 88 4.08 41.06 44.93
CA ILE A 88 5.16 41.66 44.14
C ILE A 88 4.67 41.90 42.71
N ARG A 89 4.91 43.10 42.17
CA ARG A 89 4.61 43.46 40.77
C ARG A 89 5.87 44.00 40.11
N ASN A 90 6.29 43.37 39.01
CA ASN A 90 7.37 43.90 38.19
C ASN A 90 6.80 44.98 37.26
N VAL A 91 7.03 46.24 37.62
CA VAL A 91 6.62 47.41 36.82
C VAL A 91 7.82 48.04 36.08
N SER A 92 8.98 47.37 36.09
CA SER A 92 10.13 47.74 35.27
C SER A 92 9.98 47.28 33.83
N GLY A 93 10.75 47.86 32.91
CA GLY A 93 10.88 47.37 31.53
C GLY A 93 11.78 46.12 31.38
N GLY A 94 12.32 45.57 32.47
CA GLY A 94 13.23 44.42 32.44
C GLY A 94 12.65 43.16 33.10
N VAL A 95 13.42 42.08 33.10
CA VAL A 95 13.09 40.85 33.85
C VAL A 95 13.57 41.02 35.29
N LEU A 96 12.68 40.72 36.25
CA LEU A 96 12.99 40.72 37.67
C LEU A 96 13.31 39.30 38.12
N SER A 97 14.52 39.08 38.63
CA SER A 97 14.89 37.85 39.33
C SER A 97 14.34 37.88 40.76
N LEU A 98 13.76 36.77 41.19
CA LEU A 98 13.34 36.55 42.57
C LEU A 98 14.22 35.49 43.21
N ALA A 99 14.68 35.76 44.42
CA ALA A 99 15.53 34.86 45.19
C ALA A 99 15.09 34.86 46.66
N VAL A 100 15.50 33.87 47.43
CA VAL A 100 15.38 33.91 48.90
C VAL A 100 16.46 34.80 49.51
N ALA A 101 16.33 35.15 50.80
CA ALA A 101 17.40 35.81 51.54
C ALA A 101 18.69 34.97 51.49
N ALA A 102 19.83 35.61 51.23
CA ALA A 102 21.11 34.91 51.13
C ALA A 102 21.46 34.18 52.44
N GLY A 103 21.83 32.90 52.35
CA GLY A 103 22.18 32.07 53.50
C GLY A 103 20.99 31.60 54.36
N SER A 104 19.74 31.93 54.02
CA SER A 104 18.55 31.52 54.79
C SER A 104 18.30 30.00 54.82
N GLY A 105 18.59 29.30 53.73
CA GLY A 105 18.12 27.93 53.51
C GLY A 105 16.64 27.84 53.10
N ASP A 106 15.98 28.98 52.86
CA ASP A 106 14.58 29.02 52.44
C ASP A 106 14.38 28.45 51.02
N SER A 107 13.15 28.00 50.75
CA SER A 107 12.72 27.49 49.45
C SER A 107 11.79 28.48 48.72
N LEU A 108 12.04 28.70 47.42
CA LEU A 108 11.19 29.46 46.51
C LEU A 108 11.23 28.79 45.12
N ALA A 109 10.07 28.45 44.56
CA ALA A 109 9.99 27.83 43.23
C ALA A 109 10.00 28.85 42.06
N LEU A 110 9.63 30.11 42.31
CA LEU A 110 9.57 31.15 41.29
C LEU A 110 10.87 31.96 41.23
N GLY A 111 11.71 31.70 40.22
CA GLY A 111 12.97 32.44 40.03
C GLY A 111 12.87 33.77 39.26
N ARG A 112 11.74 34.07 38.59
CA ARG A 112 11.60 35.25 37.70
C ARG A 112 10.18 35.81 37.63
N LEU A 113 10.09 37.11 37.33
CA LEU A 113 8.90 37.80 36.84
C LEU A 113 9.26 38.60 35.58
N ASN A 114 8.50 38.43 34.51
CA ASN A 114 8.63 39.27 33.31
C ASN A 114 8.10 40.69 33.58
N SER A 115 8.41 41.65 32.70
CA SER A 115 7.81 42.99 32.77
C SER A 115 6.29 42.89 32.74
N GLY A 116 5.62 43.60 33.65
CA GLY A 116 4.15 43.58 33.79
C GLY A 116 3.57 42.43 34.62
N GLU A 117 4.33 41.35 34.87
CA GLU A 117 3.85 40.24 35.69
C GLU A 117 3.78 40.58 37.18
N SER A 118 2.98 39.79 37.91
CA SER A 118 2.92 39.84 39.36
C SER A 118 2.80 38.48 40.00
N VAL A 119 3.15 38.38 41.27
CA VAL A 119 2.98 37.19 42.10
C VAL A 119 2.49 37.57 43.49
N LEU A 120 1.51 36.83 43.97
CA LEU A 120 1.14 36.77 45.38
C LEU A 120 1.86 35.57 45.99
N LEU A 121 2.75 35.84 46.95
CA LEU A 121 3.48 34.83 47.71
C LEU A 121 2.96 34.77 49.14
N ASP A 122 2.97 33.58 49.72
CA ASP A 122 2.79 33.32 51.15
C ASP A 122 4.02 32.63 51.74
N THR A 123 4.19 32.68 53.06
CA THR A 123 5.24 31.94 53.76
C THR A 123 4.68 31.05 54.86
N ASP A 124 5.35 29.92 55.10
CA ASP A 124 5.08 29.03 56.23
C ASP A 124 5.56 29.60 57.59
N GLY A 125 6.28 30.72 57.59
CA GLY A 125 6.89 31.29 58.79
C GLY A 125 8.09 30.48 59.30
N VAL A 126 8.65 29.59 58.48
CA VAL A 126 9.75 28.68 58.85
C VAL A 126 10.87 28.65 57.81
N LYS A 127 10.57 28.18 56.58
CA LYS A 127 11.57 27.95 55.53
C LYS A 127 11.04 27.96 54.09
N SER A 128 9.80 28.38 53.85
CA SER A 128 9.18 28.27 52.52
C SER A 128 8.46 29.53 52.10
N TRP A 129 8.63 29.86 50.83
CA TRP A 129 7.89 30.85 50.07
C TRP A 129 7.12 30.14 48.96
N ARG A 130 5.80 30.13 49.09
CA ARG A 130 4.89 29.45 48.16
C ARG A 130 4.25 30.46 47.21
N ILE A 131 3.75 29.97 46.08
CA ILE A 131 3.13 30.79 45.04
C ILE A 131 1.62 30.62 45.17
N LEU A 132 0.95 31.61 45.74
CA LEU A 132 -0.48 31.58 45.94
C LEU A 132 -1.24 31.94 44.66
N MET A 133 -0.76 32.96 43.93
CA MET A 133 -1.30 33.37 42.63
C MET A 133 -0.20 33.97 41.75
N ARG A 134 -0.26 33.76 40.43
CA ARG A 134 0.47 34.56 39.45
C ARG A 134 -0.50 35.43 38.66
N GLY A 135 -0.21 36.72 38.58
CA GLY A 135 -0.94 37.65 37.73
C GLY A 135 -0.37 37.65 36.31
N ARG A 136 -1.28 37.69 35.34
CA ARG A 136 -0.95 37.81 33.90
C ARG A 136 -0.09 39.06 33.63
N SER A 137 0.62 39.03 32.51
CA SER A 137 1.12 40.26 31.87
C SER A 137 -0.04 41.24 31.62
N TYR A 138 0.27 42.52 31.43
CA TYR A 138 -0.73 43.52 31.03
C TYR A 138 -1.17 43.38 29.57
N THR A 139 -0.54 42.47 28.82
CA THR A 139 -0.83 42.15 27.41
C THR A 139 -2.05 41.21 27.26
N PRO A 140 -2.74 41.22 26.10
CA PRO A 140 -3.77 40.24 25.80
C PRO A 140 -3.23 38.80 25.76
N ASP A 141 -1.98 38.64 25.32
CA ASP A 141 -1.33 37.34 25.12
C ASP A 141 -0.62 36.84 26.37
N GLU A 142 -0.64 35.52 26.58
CA GLU A 142 0.10 34.82 27.62
C GLU A 142 1.21 33.95 27.01
N THR A 143 2.44 34.10 27.51
CA THR A 143 3.62 33.36 27.05
C THR A 143 4.12 32.43 28.15
N VAL A 144 3.95 31.12 27.98
CA VAL A 144 4.56 30.11 28.86
C VAL A 144 6.02 29.90 28.45
N ILE A 145 6.91 29.92 29.44
CA ILE A 145 8.35 29.64 29.25
C ILE A 145 8.68 28.33 29.96
N GLY A 146 9.11 27.33 29.20
CA GLY A 146 9.26 25.95 29.66
C GLY A 146 8.06 25.09 29.26
N ASN A 147 7.71 24.12 30.10
CA ASN A 147 6.66 23.13 29.79
C ASN A 147 5.31 23.57 30.38
N GLN A 148 4.25 23.46 29.57
CA GLN A 148 2.87 23.52 30.04
C GLN A 148 2.31 22.09 30.16
N SER A 149 1.65 21.79 31.29
CA SER A 149 0.89 20.55 31.46
C SER A 149 -0.56 20.89 31.74
N VAL A 150 -1.50 20.27 31.01
CA VAL A 150 -2.94 20.44 31.19
C VAL A 150 -3.50 19.08 31.58
N GLY A 151 -4.03 18.96 32.81
CA GLY A 151 -4.53 17.68 33.35
C GLY A 151 -5.87 17.20 32.77
N GLY A 152 -6.42 17.94 31.80
CA GLY A 152 -7.68 17.64 31.13
C GLY A 152 -7.64 18.10 29.67
N SER A 153 -8.80 18.33 29.06
CA SER A 153 -8.89 18.80 27.67
C SER A 153 -8.35 20.22 27.51
N ALA A 154 -7.57 20.45 26.46
CA ALA A 154 -7.26 21.78 25.93
C ALA A 154 -8.09 22.01 24.65
N THR A 155 -8.59 23.22 24.45
CA THR A 155 -9.33 23.62 23.24
C THR A 155 -8.72 24.90 22.69
N ILE A 156 -8.38 24.89 21.41
CA ILE A 156 -7.87 26.04 20.66
C ILE A 156 -9.00 26.49 19.73
N GLY A 157 -9.41 27.76 19.83
CA GLY A 157 -10.60 28.25 19.12
C GLY A 157 -10.39 28.54 17.63
N THR A 158 -9.14 28.61 17.19
CA THR A 158 -8.71 28.90 15.82
C THR A 158 -7.48 28.04 15.47
N ASP A 159 -6.44 28.61 14.86
CA ASP A 159 -5.28 27.87 14.36
C ASP A 159 -4.29 27.51 15.48
N ALA A 160 -3.65 26.35 15.34
CA ALA A 160 -2.54 25.91 16.18
C ALA A 160 -1.30 25.71 15.32
N SER A 161 -0.24 26.48 15.59
CA SER A 161 1.06 26.33 14.93
C SER A 161 2.06 25.66 15.88
N ILE A 162 2.61 24.52 15.49
CA ILE A 162 3.56 23.74 16.30
C ILE A 162 4.84 23.56 15.49
N GLY A 163 5.95 24.15 15.96
CA GLY A 163 7.22 24.21 15.22
C GLY A 163 8.11 22.95 15.31
N ARG A 164 7.62 21.87 15.93
CA ARG A 164 8.32 20.60 16.18
C ARG A 164 7.33 19.44 16.17
N ASP A 165 7.78 18.25 16.56
CA ASP A 165 7.01 17.01 16.57
C ASP A 165 5.76 17.07 17.47
N VAL A 166 4.72 16.33 17.06
CA VAL A 166 3.47 16.16 17.81
C VAL A 166 3.25 14.67 18.06
N THR A 167 3.18 14.28 19.33
CA THR A 167 2.87 12.90 19.74
C THR A 167 1.44 12.83 20.25
N VAL A 168 0.61 11.98 19.65
CA VAL A 168 -0.80 11.80 20.02
C VAL A 168 -1.02 10.35 20.45
N GLY A 169 -1.39 10.13 21.71
CA GLY A 169 -1.65 8.79 22.27
C GLY A 169 -3.04 8.21 21.94
N GLY A 170 -3.84 8.94 21.15
CA GLY A 170 -5.21 8.58 20.78
C GLY A 170 -5.49 8.82 19.29
N LYS A 171 -6.77 8.86 18.92
CA LYS A 171 -7.18 9.13 17.53
C LYS A 171 -6.98 10.60 17.18
N VAL A 172 -6.46 10.86 15.98
CA VAL A 172 -6.53 12.17 15.32
C VAL A 172 -7.78 12.17 14.44
N LEU A 173 -8.67 13.15 14.61
CA LEU A 173 -9.81 13.38 13.74
C LEU A 173 -9.64 14.72 13.02
N ALA A 174 -9.77 14.72 11.70
CA ALA A 174 -9.72 15.92 10.86
C ALA A 174 -10.95 15.92 9.94
N THR A 175 -11.63 17.07 9.85
CA THR A 175 -12.73 17.31 8.91
C THR A 175 -12.25 17.91 7.59
N GLY A 176 -11.09 18.58 7.61
CA GLY A 176 -10.39 19.08 6.43
C GLY A 176 -9.29 18.13 5.92
N GLU A 177 -8.55 18.59 4.92
CA GLU A 177 -7.42 17.86 4.36
C GLU A 177 -6.24 17.75 5.34
N MET A 178 -5.61 16.57 5.39
CA MET A 178 -4.27 16.42 5.96
C MET A 178 -3.23 16.60 4.84
N GLN A 179 -2.45 17.66 4.90
CA GLN A 179 -1.39 17.93 3.92
C GLN A 179 -0.01 17.54 4.48
N CYS A 180 0.76 16.77 3.72
CA CYS A 180 2.14 16.41 4.07
C CYS A 180 3.12 16.95 3.02
N ARG A 181 4.15 17.67 3.49
CA ARG A 181 5.23 18.22 2.63
C ARG A 181 6.51 17.37 2.67
N SER A 182 6.53 16.30 3.46
CA SER A 182 7.62 15.32 3.48
C SER A 182 7.51 14.37 2.29
N THR A 183 8.65 13.97 1.74
CA THR A 183 8.70 12.94 0.68
C THR A 183 8.21 11.58 1.19
N ASN A 184 8.44 11.26 2.46
CA ASN A 184 7.92 10.07 3.14
C ASN A 184 6.78 10.50 4.08
N ALA A 185 5.57 10.00 3.87
CA ALA A 185 4.35 10.39 4.57
C ALA A 185 3.55 9.16 5.04
N TYR A 186 2.61 9.37 5.97
CA TYR A 186 1.62 8.37 6.38
C TYR A 186 2.21 6.99 6.70
N ARG A 187 3.19 6.96 7.60
CA ARG A 187 3.82 5.71 8.05
C ARG A 187 2.97 4.99 9.09
N MET A 188 2.68 3.74 8.82
CA MET A 188 2.06 2.78 9.71
C MET A 188 3.15 1.87 10.28
N VAL A 189 3.22 1.78 11.61
CA VAL A 189 4.06 0.85 12.35
C VAL A 189 3.16 0.10 13.34
N SER A 190 3.36 -1.19 13.46
CA SER A 190 2.67 -2.08 14.40
C SER A 190 3.70 -2.93 15.15
N SER A 191 3.26 -3.92 15.94
CA SER A 191 4.13 -4.80 16.73
C SER A 191 4.93 -5.84 15.90
N GLY A 192 5.18 -5.56 14.62
CA GLY A 192 5.97 -6.41 13.72
C GLY A 192 7.23 -5.71 13.23
N ASP A 193 8.02 -6.41 12.42
CA ASP A 193 9.38 -5.98 12.03
C ASP A 193 9.43 -4.86 10.98
N TYR A 194 8.28 -4.43 10.44
CA TYR A 194 8.22 -3.52 9.29
C TYR A 194 7.37 -2.28 9.56
N GLY A 195 7.83 -1.14 9.05
CA GLY A 195 6.99 0.02 8.77
C GLY A 195 6.55 0.03 7.31
N THR A 196 5.31 0.43 7.04
CA THR A 196 4.80 0.66 5.68
C THR A 196 4.32 2.10 5.54
N PHE A 197 4.59 2.75 4.40
CA PHE A 197 4.33 4.18 4.25
C PHE A 197 4.14 4.60 2.80
N TRP A 198 3.48 5.74 2.61
CA TRP A 198 3.35 6.38 1.30
C TRP A 198 4.56 7.29 1.05
N ARG A 199 5.22 7.12 -0.09
CA ARG A 199 6.30 8.01 -0.53
C ARG A 199 5.89 8.73 -1.79
N LYS A 200 6.01 10.06 -1.83
CA LYS A 200 5.79 10.88 -3.02
C LYS A 200 7.03 11.71 -3.28
N ASP A 201 7.75 11.44 -4.37
CA ASP A 201 8.90 12.25 -4.80
C ASP A 201 8.57 13.08 -6.05
N SER A 202 9.58 13.54 -6.78
CA SER A 202 9.40 14.32 -8.01
C SER A 202 8.79 13.51 -9.16
N THR A 203 8.85 12.18 -9.11
CA THR A 203 8.58 11.30 -10.25
C THR A 203 7.34 10.43 -10.04
N ALA A 204 7.13 9.91 -8.83
CA ALA A 204 6.05 8.97 -8.57
C ALA A 204 5.53 9.00 -7.12
N LEU A 205 4.32 8.43 -6.95
CA LEU A 205 3.78 7.98 -5.66
C LEU A 205 4.05 6.48 -5.51
N TYR A 206 4.46 6.05 -4.32
CA TYR A 206 4.81 4.67 -4.01
C TYR A 206 4.20 4.21 -2.69
N LEU A 207 3.85 2.94 -2.60
CA LEU A 207 3.72 2.23 -1.33
C LEU A 207 5.06 1.58 -1.00
N MET A 208 5.68 1.98 0.11
CA MET A 208 7.01 1.55 0.54
C MET A 208 6.93 0.71 1.82
N ARG A 209 7.93 -0.16 2.02
CA ARG A 209 8.18 -0.91 3.26
C ARG A 209 9.63 -0.70 3.70
N THR A 210 9.92 -0.83 4.99
CA THR A 210 11.28 -0.82 5.54
C THR A 210 12.00 -2.17 5.42
N ALA A 211 13.28 -2.21 5.80
CA ALA A 211 13.92 -3.45 6.22
C ALA A 211 13.27 -4.02 7.50
N ALA A 212 13.51 -5.30 7.78
CA ALA A 212 13.06 -5.95 9.01
C ALA A 212 13.85 -5.43 10.22
N GLY A 213 13.15 -5.09 11.30
CA GLY A 213 13.72 -4.51 12.52
C GLY A 213 14.03 -3.00 12.42
N ASP A 214 13.69 -2.35 11.31
CA ASP A 214 13.94 -0.92 11.05
C ASP A 214 12.64 -0.16 10.76
N GLN A 215 11.63 -0.30 11.62
CA GLN A 215 10.26 0.15 11.35
C GLN A 215 10.14 1.66 11.05
N PHE A 216 11.07 2.47 11.55
CA PHE A 216 11.09 3.93 11.36
C PHE A 216 12.13 4.41 10.34
N GLY A 217 13.07 3.56 9.91
CA GLY A 217 14.12 3.93 8.97
C GLY A 217 13.71 3.87 7.50
N ASN A 218 14.66 3.50 6.65
CA ASN A 218 14.58 3.75 5.21
C ASN A 218 13.78 2.66 4.47
N TRP A 219 13.39 2.93 3.22
CA TRP A 219 12.70 1.94 2.40
C TRP A 219 13.61 0.82 1.90
N ASP A 220 13.05 -0.38 1.73
CA ASP A 220 13.73 -1.55 1.15
C ASP A 220 13.75 -1.49 -0.40
N THR A 221 14.04 -2.61 -1.07
CA THR A 221 14.06 -2.69 -2.54
C THR A 221 12.68 -2.86 -3.18
N ALA A 222 11.69 -3.40 -2.47
CA ALA A 222 10.42 -3.83 -3.07
C ALA A 222 9.49 -2.66 -3.37
N ARG A 223 8.80 -2.69 -4.53
CA ARG A 223 7.82 -1.66 -4.92
C ARG A 223 6.44 -2.28 -5.19
N PRO A 224 5.66 -2.66 -4.16
CA PRO A 224 4.36 -3.31 -4.35
C PRO A 224 3.37 -2.51 -5.20
N PHE A 225 3.39 -1.17 -5.07
CA PHE A 225 2.59 -0.24 -5.85
C PHE A 225 3.40 1.01 -6.18
N THR A 226 3.33 1.45 -7.44
CA THR A 226 3.89 2.72 -7.94
C THR A 226 2.90 3.37 -8.90
N TYR A 227 2.74 4.69 -8.84
CA TYR A 227 2.00 5.50 -9.81
C TYR A 227 2.92 6.61 -10.35
N SER A 228 3.19 6.60 -11.66
CA SER A 228 4.00 7.63 -12.35
C SER A 228 3.22 8.94 -12.43
N LEU A 229 3.80 10.04 -11.93
CA LEU A 229 3.22 11.38 -12.05
C LEU A 229 3.40 11.99 -13.46
N LYS A 230 4.18 11.32 -14.32
CA LYS A 230 4.48 11.79 -15.69
C LYS A 230 3.59 11.13 -16.74
N ASP A 231 3.36 9.83 -16.59
CA ASP A 231 2.76 8.98 -17.64
C ASP A 231 1.44 8.32 -17.17
N ASP A 232 0.92 8.72 -16.00
CA ASP A 232 -0.25 8.17 -15.29
C ASP A 232 -0.24 6.64 -15.08
N LYS A 233 0.90 6.00 -15.33
CA LYS A 233 1.06 4.55 -15.28
C LYS A 233 1.10 4.04 -13.84
N VAL A 234 0.15 3.18 -13.49
CA VAL A 234 0.23 2.31 -12.32
C VAL A 234 1.09 1.08 -12.64
N THR A 235 1.99 0.73 -11.72
CA THR A 235 2.75 -0.52 -11.71
C THR A 235 2.49 -1.21 -10.38
N ILE A 236 1.97 -2.44 -10.45
CA ILE A 236 1.80 -3.35 -9.31
C ILE A 236 2.86 -4.42 -9.46
N ASP A 237 3.47 -4.85 -8.35
CA ASP A 237 4.62 -5.78 -8.33
C ASP A 237 5.84 -5.24 -9.10
N GLY A 238 6.40 -4.11 -8.65
CA GLY A 238 7.73 -3.65 -9.03
C GLY A 238 8.84 -4.50 -8.40
N THR A 239 8.82 -5.80 -8.71
CA THR A 239 9.72 -6.90 -8.30
C THR A 239 9.68 -7.31 -6.82
N GLY A 240 8.52 -7.74 -6.36
CA GLY A 240 8.24 -8.47 -5.10
C GLY A 240 7.88 -9.95 -5.27
N ALA A 241 8.06 -10.52 -6.47
CA ALA A 241 7.90 -11.94 -6.84
C ALA A 241 6.47 -12.46 -7.12
N GLY A 242 5.54 -11.59 -7.52
CA GLY A 242 4.27 -12.00 -8.15
C GLY A 242 3.07 -11.15 -7.73
N CYS A 243 2.12 -10.99 -8.66
CA CYS A 243 0.79 -10.45 -8.38
C CYS A 243 -0.24 -11.58 -8.34
N SER A 244 -0.90 -11.79 -7.20
CA SER A 244 -2.02 -12.72 -7.08
C SER A 244 -3.35 -11.97 -7.22
N ILE A 245 -4.14 -12.34 -8.23
CA ILE A 245 -5.47 -11.77 -8.48
C ILE A 245 -6.49 -12.89 -8.27
N GLY A 246 -7.29 -12.81 -7.20
CA GLY A 246 -8.21 -13.88 -6.77
C GLY A 246 -9.41 -14.14 -7.69
N SER A 247 -9.53 -13.36 -8.77
CA SER A 247 -10.56 -13.49 -9.80
C SER A 247 -9.95 -13.30 -11.18
N ARG A 248 -10.62 -13.82 -12.21
CA ARG A 248 -10.19 -13.71 -13.60
C ARG A 248 -10.20 -12.22 -14.02
N PRO A 249 -9.05 -11.58 -14.30
CA PRO A 249 -8.99 -10.15 -14.58
C PRO A 249 -9.66 -9.82 -15.92
N THR A 250 -10.08 -8.57 -16.10
CA THR A 250 -10.50 -8.01 -17.38
C THR A 250 -9.52 -6.92 -17.80
N PHE A 251 -9.17 -6.89 -19.09
CA PHE A 251 -8.26 -5.89 -19.65
C PHE A 251 -9.03 -5.12 -20.71
N ALA A 252 -9.27 -3.82 -20.53
CA ALA A 252 -10.11 -3.00 -21.41
C ALA A 252 -11.49 -3.63 -21.76
N GLY A 253 -12.11 -4.32 -20.79
CA GLY A 253 -13.38 -5.04 -20.98
C GLY A 253 -13.27 -6.36 -21.76
N LYS A 254 -12.06 -6.82 -22.07
CA LYS A 254 -11.76 -8.07 -22.77
C LYS A 254 -11.35 -9.18 -21.80
N THR A 255 -11.59 -10.42 -22.21
CA THR A 255 -11.10 -11.62 -21.52
C THR A 255 -9.60 -11.84 -21.78
N PRO A 256 -8.81 -12.28 -20.78
CA PRO A 256 -7.35 -12.37 -20.89
C PRO A 256 -6.78 -13.19 -22.05
N TRP A 257 -7.55 -14.13 -22.61
CA TRP A 257 -7.14 -15.04 -23.68
C TRP A 257 -7.91 -14.81 -25.00
N ASP A 258 -8.56 -13.65 -25.18
CA ASP A 258 -9.15 -13.26 -26.46
C ASP A 258 -8.19 -12.38 -27.30
N ASN A 259 -8.60 -12.13 -28.56
CA ASN A 259 -7.80 -11.39 -29.54
C ASN A 259 -7.59 -9.89 -29.20
N GLY A 260 -8.17 -9.39 -28.11
CA GLY A 260 -7.88 -8.07 -27.57
C GLY A 260 -6.63 -8.03 -26.69
N ASN A 261 -6.17 -9.18 -26.17
CA ASN A 261 -5.06 -9.27 -25.22
C ASN A 261 -3.91 -10.18 -25.70
N LEU A 262 -4.20 -11.18 -26.53
CA LEU A 262 -3.20 -12.03 -27.19
C LEU A 262 -3.41 -11.97 -28.70
N VAL A 263 -2.32 -11.93 -29.48
CA VAL A 263 -2.41 -12.03 -30.94
C VAL A 263 -2.65 -13.49 -31.31
N SER A 264 -3.79 -13.79 -31.94
CA SER A 264 -4.16 -15.13 -32.44
C SER A 264 -4.09 -16.27 -31.38
N PRO A 265 -4.81 -16.17 -30.23
CA PRO A 265 -4.87 -17.24 -29.25
C PRO A 265 -5.48 -18.52 -29.85
N TRP A 266 -5.11 -19.70 -29.33
CA TRP A 266 -5.62 -20.98 -29.87
C TRP A 266 -7.15 -21.06 -29.77
N HIS A 267 -7.80 -21.17 -30.94
CA HIS A 267 -9.22 -21.40 -31.11
C HIS A 267 -9.47 -22.40 -32.24
N ALA A 268 -10.60 -23.13 -32.20
CA ALA A 268 -10.88 -24.23 -33.13
C ALA A 268 -10.93 -23.83 -34.61
N GLY A 269 -11.16 -22.54 -34.91
CA GLY A 269 -11.13 -21.99 -36.29
C GLY A 269 -9.72 -21.75 -36.84
N ASN A 270 -8.68 -21.78 -36.01
CA ASN A 270 -7.26 -21.66 -36.38
C ASN A 270 -6.54 -23.02 -36.31
N MET A 271 -7.28 -24.12 -36.47
CA MET A 271 -6.71 -25.45 -36.69
C MET A 271 -6.96 -25.84 -38.14
N THR A 272 -5.92 -25.82 -38.98
CA THR A 272 -5.98 -26.35 -40.34
C THR A 272 -6.24 -27.86 -40.26
N ARG A 273 -7.52 -28.25 -40.39
CA ARG A 273 -7.92 -29.66 -40.38
C ARG A 273 -7.42 -30.34 -41.65
N PRO A 274 -6.75 -31.51 -41.57
CA PRO A 274 -6.45 -32.31 -42.76
C PRO A 274 -7.74 -32.61 -43.53
N ALA A 275 -7.73 -32.40 -44.85
CA ALA A 275 -8.84 -32.79 -45.70
C ALA A 275 -8.79 -34.31 -45.95
N VAL A 276 -9.93 -34.98 -45.89
CA VAL A 276 -10.04 -36.45 -46.01
C VAL A 276 -10.57 -36.79 -47.39
N PHE A 277 -10.03 -37.84 -48.02
CA PHE A 277 -10.53 -38.38 -49.29
C PHE A 277 -10.59 -39.91 -49.28
N SER A 278 -11.46 -40.47 -50.12
CA SER A 278 -11.56 -41.93 -50.31
C SER A 278 -12.26 -42.28 -51.62
N ALA A 279 -11.96 -43.45 -52.16
CA ALA A 279 -12.71 -44.08 -53.25
C ALA A 279 -12.79 -45.60 -53.04
N ASN A 280 -13.73 -46.25 -53.70
CA ASN A 280 -13.99 -47.68 -53.62
C ASN A 280 -14.53 -48.24 -54.94
N GLY A 281 -14.39 -49.55 -55.15
CA GLY A 281 -14.72 -50.21 -56.42
C GLY A 281 -13.58 -50.06 -57.43
N GLY A 282 -13.92 -50.01 -58.73
CA GLY A 282 -12.94 -49.94 -59.82
C GLY A 282 -13.08 -51.10 -60.81
N THR A 283 -12.09 -51.26 -61.68
CA THR A 283 -12.13 -52.22 -62.78
C THR A 283 -11.64 -53.61 -62.34
N GLU A 284 -12.59 -54.53 -62.16
CA GLU A 284 -12.36 -55.90 -61.67
C GLU A 284 -12.15 -56.94 -62.80
N THR A 285 -11.62 -56.53 -63.96
CA THR A 285 -11.25 -57.42 -65.10
C THR A 285 -9.95 -58.19 -64.83
N ASP A 286 -9.61 -59.20 -65.65
CA ASP A 286 -8.32 -59.92 -65.53
C ASP A 286 -7.13 -58.96 -65.53
N LEU A 287 -6.14 -59.19 -64.67
CA LEU A 287 -4.90 -58.42 -64.64
C LEU A 287 -4.04 -58.68 -65.88
N ASN A 288 -3.41 -57.62 -66.39
CA ASN A 288 -2.47 -57.70 -67.50
C ASN A 288 -1.08 -58.20 -67.00
N PRO A 289 -0.45 -59.17 -67.69
CA PRO A 289 0.88 -59.66 -67.32
C PRO A 289 2.03 -58.73 -67.74
N SER A 290 1.78 -57.81 -68.67
CA SER A 290 2.81 -57.04 -69.36
C SER A 290 2.84 -55.54 -69.00
N ALA A 291 1.79 -55.02 -68.36
CA ALA A 291 1.68 -53.60 -68.03
C ALA A 291 0.90 -53.38 -66.72
N TYR A 292 1.24 -52.29 -66.02
CA TYR A 292 0.42 -51.76 -64.93
C TYR A 292 -0.83 -51.09 -65.47
N GLU A 293 -1.97 -51.44 -64.91
CA GLU A 293 -3.26 -50.86 -65.26
C GLU A 293 -3.87 -50.16 -64.05
N THR A 294 -4.34 -48.92 -64.24
CA THR A 294 -5.08 -48.19 -63.20
C THR A 294 -6.42 -48.88 -62.97
N ARG A 295 -6.59 -49.46 -61.79
CA ARG A 295 -7.81 -50.21 -61.43
C ARG A 295 -8.79 -49.39 -60.59
N LEU A 296 -8.30 -48.45 -59.79
CA LEU A 296 -9.11 -47.48 -59.06
C LEU A 296 -8.38 -46.13 -59.05
N SER A 297 -9.11 -45.02 -59.06
CA SER A 297 -8.53 -43.69 -58.89
C SER A 297 -9.42 -42.77 -58.05
N VAL A 298 -8.82 -41.71 -57.51
CA VAL A 298 -9.49 -40.64 -56.79
C VAL A 298 -8.78 -39.31 -57.05
N ASP A 299 -9.54 -38.26 -57.32
CA ASP A 299 -9.00 -36.92 -57.41
C ASP A 299 -8.89 -36.29 -56.01
N VAL A 300 -7.73 -35.70 -55.72
CA VAL A 300 -7.42 -35.08 -54.43
C VAL A 300 -6.91 -33.66 -54.66
N VAL A 301 -7.52 -32.68 -54.01
CA VAL A 301 -7.01 -31.30 -53.94
C VAL A 301 -6.07 -31.22 -52.74
N VAL A 302 -4.80 -30.88 -52.97
CA VAL A 302 -3.75 -30.90 -51.94
C VAL A 302 -3.95 -29.77 -50.92
N GLY A 303 -3.75 -30.10 -49.64
CA GLY A 303 -3.80 -29.16 -48.52
C GLY A 303 -2.68 -28.12 -48.50
N ALA A 304 -2.70 -27.24 -47.49
CA ALA A 304 -1.76 -26.14 -47.32
C ALA A 304 -0.30 -26.60 -47.08
N GLY A 305 -0.11 -27.75 -46.44
CA GLY A 305 1.18 -28.40 -46.20
C GLY A 305 1.71 -29.23 -47.37
N GLY A 306 1.09 -29.17 -48.55
CA GLY A 306 1.62 -29.76 -49.79
C GLY A 306 1.75 -31.29 -49.75
N THR A 307 1.03 -31.97 -48.86
CA THR A 307 1.28 -33.39 -48.55
C THR A 307 0.03 -34.25 -48.70
N ILE A 308 0.16 -35.43 -49.30
CA ILE A 308 -0.86 -36.48 -49.36
C ILE A 308 -0.35 -37.73 -48.63
N MET A 309 -1.17 -38.27 -47.73
CA MET A 309 -0.97 -39.58 -47.09
C MET A 309 -2.16 -40.49 -47.42
N ALA A 310 -1.92 -41.68 -47.97
CA ALA A 310 -2.97 -42.60 -48.39
C ALA A 310 -2.61 -44.07 -48.17
N THR A 311 -3.66 -44.89 -48.04
CA THR A 311 -3.58 -46.35 -48.07
C THR A 311 -4.59 -46.86 -49.09
N ALA A 312 -4.19 -47.85 -49.88
CA ALA A 312 -5.07 -48.58 -50.78
C ALA A 312 -4.98 -50.08 -50.51
N THR A 313 -6.09 -50.77 -50.73
CA THR A 313 -6.21 -52.21 -50.55
C THR A 313 -6.87 -52.84 -51.77
N ALA A 314 -6.42 -54.03 -52.17
CA ALA A 314 -7.10 -54.88 -53.14
C ALA A 314 -7.08 -56.34 -52.65
N ALA A 315 -8.18 -57.05 -52.81
CA ALA A 315 -8.24 -58.50 -52.65
C ALA A 315 -8.03 -59.17 -54.02
N LEU A 316 -7.43 -60.36 -54.04
CA LEU A 316 -7.11 -61.08 -55.27
C LEU A 316 -7.95 -62.36 -55.38
N ASN A 317 -8.58 -62.55 -56.54
CA ASN A 317 -9.39 -63.72 -56.86
C ASN A 317 -8.85 -64.40 -58.13
N LEU A 318 -8.19 -65.55 -57.98
CA LEU A 318 -7.86 -66.41 -59.11
C LEU A 318 -9.11 -67.20 -59.54
N ALA A 319 -9.41 -67.24 -60.84
CA ALA A 319 -10.56 -67.99 -61.34
C ALA A 319 -10.44 -69.49 -61.05
N ALA A 320 -11.58 -70.17 -60.84
CA ALA A 320 -11.60 -71.60 -60.58
C ALA A 320 -11.03 -72.39 -61.78
N GLY A 321 -10.25 -73.44 -61.49
CA GLY A 321 -9.63 -74.29 -62.52
C GLY A 321 -8.36 -73.72 -63.19
N VAL A 322 -7.87 -72.55 -62.78
CA VAL A 322 -6.59 -72.02 -63.27
C VAL A 322 -5.42 -72.72 -62.59
N GLY A 323 -4.49 -73.26 -63.40
CA GLY A 323 -3.22 -73.83 -62.93
C GLY A 323 -2.05 -72.85 -63.05
N GLY A 324 -1.05 -73.03 -62.20
CA GLY A 324 0.15 -72.18 -62.12
C GLY A 324 0.13 -71.22 -60.93
N ALA A 325 1.19 -70.43 -60.77
CA ALA A 325 1.29 -69.36 -59.78
C ALA A 325 1.78 -68.08 -60.47
N THR A 326 1.32 -66.93 -59.99
CA THR A 326 1.81 -65.62 -60.44
C THR A 326 1.87 -64.66 -59.27
N ASP A 327 2.84 -63.77 -59.29
CA ASP A 327 2.82 -62.61 -58.41
C ASP A 327 1.88 -61.57 -58.97
N VAL A 328 1.23 -60.85 -58.07
CA VAL A 328 0.50 -59.62 -58.36
C VAL A 328 1.20 -58.49 -57.64
N LEU A 329 1.51 -57.43 -58.39
CA LEU A 329 2.18 -56.24 -57.88
C LEU A 329 1.16 -55.11 -57.87
N MET A 330 1.05 -54.42 -56.73
CA MET A 330 0.16 -53.28 -56.55
C MET A 330 0.94 -52.07 -56.03
N ARG A 331 0.71 -50.91 -56.64
CA ARG A 331 1.34 -49.65 -56.22
C ARG A 331 0.38 -48.47 -56.29
N PHE A 332 0.72 -47.42 -55.56
CA PHE A 332 0.15 -46.10 -55.75
C PHE A 332 0.93 -45.30 -56.79
N ARG A 333 0.21 -44.44 -57.50
CA ARG A 333 0.77 -43.39 -58.35
C ARG A 333 0.01 -42.09 -58.14
N ILE A 334 0.71 -40.97 -58.22
CA ILE A 334 0.11 -39.63 -58.28
C ILE A 334 0.35 -39.11 -59.69
N ALA A 335 -0.74 -38.72 -60.37
CA ALA A 335 -0.71 -38.10 -61.68
C ALA A 335 -1.22 -36.66 -61.63
N ASP A 336 -0.62 -35.81 -62.46
CA ASP A 336 -1.04 -34.44 -62.77
C ASP A 336 -1.46 -34.41 -64.24
N GLY A 337 -2.75 -34.67 -64.48
CA GLY A 337 -3.25 -35.00 -65.81
C GLY A 337 -2.57 -36.26 -66.36
N ALA A 338 -1.81 -36.12 -67.44
CA ALA A 338 -1.05 -37.21 -68.05
C ALA A 338 0.36 -37.41 -67.45
N THR A 339 0.86 -36.47 -66.65
CA THR A 339 2.22 -36.53 -66.10
C THR A 339 2.24 -37.32 -64.79
N VAL A 340 3.14 -38.31 -64.68
CA VAL A 340 3.39 -39.01 -63.42
C VAL A 340 4.27 -38.15 -62.51
N VAL A 341 3.78 -37.82 -61.33
CA VAL A 341 4.46 -36.95 -60.34
C VAL A 341 5.06 -37.76 -59.19
N PHE A 342 4.48 -38.92 -58.90
CA PHE A 342 5.04 -39.91 -58.00
C PHE A 342 4.60 -41.31 -58.43
N ASP A 343 5.49 -42.29 -58.35
CA ASP A 343 5.17 -43.70 -58.54
C ASP A 343 5.77 -44.47 -57.35
N GLY A 344 4.91 -45.20 -56.63
CA GLY A 344 5.27 -45.87 -55.39
C GLY A 344 6.00 -47.19 -55.60
N GLN A 345 6.55 -47.70 -54.50
CA GLN A 345 7.02 -49.08 -54.44
C GLN A 345 5.84 -50.05 -54.58
N ASP A 346 6.09 -51.23 -55.15
CA ASP A 346 5.11 -52.31 -55.15
C ASP A 346 5.00 -52.98 -53.78
N ASP A 347 3.76 -53.23 -53.39
CA ASP A 347 3.42 -54.37 -52.54
C ASP A 347 3.18 -55.60 -53.44
N VAL A 348 3.55 -56.80 -52.95
CA VAL A 348 3.61 -58.02 -53.78
C VAL A 348 3.03 -59.21 -53.01
N SER A 349 2.15 -59.97 -53.68
CA SER A 349 1.58 -61.21 -53.17
C SER A 349 1.54 -62.24 -54.31
N THR A 350 1.94 -63.47 -53.98
CA THR A 350 1.92 -64.61 -54.90
C THR A 350 0.59 -65.34 -54.77
N VAL A 351 -0.17 -65.44 -55.86
CA VAL A 351 -1.40 -66.23 -55.91
C VAL A 351 -1.09 -67.56 -56.59
N ALA A 352 -1.36 -68.67 -55.91
CA ALA A 352 -1.02 -70.02 -56.36
C ALA A 352 -2.25 -70.80 -56.87
N ALA A 353 -2.02 -71.91 -57.56
CA ALA A 353 -3.07 -72.79 -58.06
C ALA A 353 -4.01 -73.33 -56.95
N ALA A 354 -3.52 -73.43 -55.71
CA ALA A 354 -4.33 -73.81 -54.54
C ALA A 354 -5.38 -72.74 -54.15
N ASP A 355 -5.20 -71.50 -54.59
CA ASP A 355 -6.10 -70.38 -54.33
C ASP A 355 -7.17 -70.21 -55.44
N ALA A 356 -7.13 -71.04 -56.49
CA ALA A 356 -8.06 -71.00 -57.61
C ALA A 356 -9.52 -71.24 -57.17
N GLY A 357 -10.39 -70.27 -57.43
CA GLY A 357 -11.79 -70.31 -57.00
C GLY A 357 -12.05 -69.80 -55.57
N LEU A 358 -11.02 -69.47 -54.80
CA LEU A 358 -11.18 -68.82 -53.50
C LEU A 358 -11.42 -67.31 -53.68
N GLY A 359 -12.45 -66.80 -53.00
CA GLY A 359 -12.79 -65.38 -53.03
C GLY A 359 -11.94 -64.54 -52.05
N GLY A 360 -11.14 -63.61 -52.58
CA GLY A 360 -10.37 -62.64 -51.79
C GLY A 360 -9.31 -63.26 -50.89
N ARG A 361 -8.70 -64.34 -51.38
CA ARG A 361 -7.75 -65.19 -50.64
C ARG A 361 -6.48 -64.45 -50.25
N GLU A 362 -5.90 -63.75 -51.22
CA GLU A 362 -4.75 -62.88 -51.04
C GLU A 362 -5.16 -61.40 -50.99
N LYS A 363 -4.37 -60.57 -50.32
CA LYS A 363 -4.62 -59.13 -50.18
C LYS A 363 -3.32 -58.34 -50.33
N LEU A 364 -3.41 -57.27 -51.10
CA LEU A 364 -2.36 -56.27 -51.26
C LEU A 364 -2.74 -54.98 -50.53
N VAL A 365 -1.73 -54.28 -49.99
CA VAL A 365 -1.83 -52.99 -49.32
C VAL A 365 -0.73 -52.06 -49.81
N ALA A 366 -1.09 -51.07 -50.64
CA ALA A 366 -0.19 -50.01 -51.04
C ALA A 366 -0.31 -48.84 -50.06
N THR A 367 0.81 -48.26 -49.64
CA THR A 367 0.84 -47.04 -48.81
C THR A 367 1.57 -45.93 -49.52
N LEU A 368 1.20 -44.69 -49.21
CA LEU A 368 1.70 -43.48 -49.84
C LEU A 368 1.84 -42.39 -48.78
N ALA A 369 3.00 -41.76 -48.72
CA ALA A 369 3.19 -40.46 -48.09
C ALA A 369 4.06 -39.62 -49.03
N LYS A 370 3.47 -38.62 -49.69
CA LYS A 370 4.18 -37.72 -50.59
C LYS A 370 3.95 -36.26 -50.20
N ASP A 371 5.05 -35.60 -49.92
CA ASP A 371 5.21 -34.16 -49.65
C ASP A 371 5.44 -33.36 -50.95
N GLY A 372 5.66 -32.04 -50.85
CA GLY A 372 6.13 -31.21 -51.97
C GLY A 372 5.20 -31.13 -53.19
N LEU A 373 3.94 -31.55 -53.05
CA LEU A 373 2.90 -31.31 -54.05
C LEU A 373 2.39 -29.88 -53.92
N THR A 374 1.90 -29.29 -55.00
CA THR A 374 1.46 -27.88 -54.99
C THR A 374 0.16 -27.72 -54.19
N PRO A 375 0.13 -26.91 -53.11
CA PRO A 375 -1.09 -26.64 -52.35
C PRO A 375 -2.22 -26.09 -53.23
N GLY A 376 -3.45 -26.53 -52.96
CA GLY A 376 -4.65 -26.16 -53.72
C GLY A 376 -4.75 -26.78 -55.12
N LYS A 377 -3.74 -27.51 -55.60
CA LYS A 377 -3.79 -28.18 -56.91
C LYS A 377 -4.46 -29.55 -56.80
N LYS A 378 -5.24 -29.92 -57.83
CA LYS A 378 -5.86 -31.25 -57.97
C LYS A 378 -4.87 -32.22 -58.62
N TYR A 379 -4.65 -33.36 -57.98
CA TYR A 379 -3.92 -34.51 -58.53
C TYR A 379 -4.82 -35.74 -58.53
N THR A 380 -4.56 -36.69 -59.42
CA THR A 380 -5.26 -37.98 -59.44
C THR A 380 -4.39 -39.04 -58.77
N LEU A 381 -4.83 -39.56 -57.63
CA LEU A 381 -4.27 -40.77 -57.04
C LEU A 381 -4.80 -41.98 -57.79
N GLN A 382 -3.91 -42.87 -58.18
CA GLN A 382 -4.19 -44.06 -58.97
C GLN A 382 -3.67 -45.29 -58.22
N LEU A 383 -4.51 -46.31 -58.11
CA LEU A 383 -4.15 -47.65 -57.70
C LEU A 383 -3.89 -48.48 -58.95
N LEU A 384 -2.64 -48.91 -59.14
CA LEU A 384 -2.25 -49.72 -60.29
C LEU A 384 -1.93 -51.14 -59.87
N LEU A 385 -2.38 -52.10 -60.68
CA LEU A 385 -2.06 -53.52 -60.52
C LEU A 385 -1.57 -54.12 -61.84
N LYS A 386 -0.72 -55.14 -61.73
CA LYS A 386 -0.36 -56.08 -62.80
C LYS A 386 -0.12 -57.47 -62.22
N LYS A 387 -0.11 -58.49 -63.06
CA LYS A 387 0.47 -59.81 -62.72
C LYS A 387 1.84 -59.98 -63.38
N THR A 388 2.67 -60.93 -62.92
CA THR A 388 4.01 -61.19 -63.50
C THR A 388 4.02 -62.24 -64.60
N GLN A 389 3.00 -63.12 -64.64
CA GLN A 389 2.89 -64.21 -65.61
C GLN A 389 1.49 -64.25 -66.25
N PRO A 390 1.32 -64.83 -67.45
CA PRO A 390 0.02 -64.99 -68.10
C PRO A 390 -0.87 -66.08 -67.46
N VAL A 391 -0.87 -66.18 -66.12
CA VAL A 391 -1.73 -67.05 -65.32
C VAL A 391 -3.03 -66.31 -65.02
N GLY A 392 -4.18 -66.93 -65.28
CA GLY A 392 -5.48 -66.31 -65.00
C GLY A 392 -6.64 -66.94 -65.77
N PRO A 393 -7.85 -66.34 -65.71
CA PRO A 393 -8.10 -64.99 -65.19
C PRO A 393 -7.84 -64.78 -63.69
N LEU A 394 -7.27 -63.64 -63.32
CA LEU A 394 -7.05 -63.19 -61.96
C LEU A 394 -7.65 -61.78 -61.80
N TYR A 395 -8.66 -61.67 -60.96
CA TYR A 395 -9.45 -60.44 -60.79
C TYR A 395 -9.08 -59.71 -59.50
N PRO A 396 -8.78 -58.41 -59.53
CA PRO A 396 -8.72 -57.59 -58.33
C PRO A 396 -10.16 -57.29 -57.87
N ARG A 397 -10.42 -57.41 -56.56
CA ARG A 397 -11.74 -57.24 -55.94
C ARG A 397 -11.66 -56.33 -54.71
N VAL A 398 -12.80 -55.74 -54.34
CA VAL A 398 -12.96 -54.99 -53.07
C VAL A 398 -11.91 -53.86 -52.93
N MET A 399 -11.59 -53.22 -54.05
CA MET A 399 -10.58 -52.17 -54.09
C MET A 399 -11.05 -50.92 -53.33
N ARG A 400 -10.13 -50.32 -52.58
CA ARG A 400 -10.37 -49.08 -51.82
C ARG A 400 -9.13 -48.22 -51.78
N ILE A 401 -9.32 -46.90 -51.80
CA ILE A 401 -8.34 -45.87 -51.45
C ILE A 401 -8.93 -45.07 -50.27
N ALA A 402 -8.13 -44.74 -49.25
CA ALA A 402 -8.48 -43.79 -48.21
C ALA A 402 -7.25 -43.00 -47.77
N GLY A 403 -7.40 -41.72 -47.46
CA GLY A 403 -6.26 -40.89 -47.08
C GLY A 403 -6.63 -39.49 -46.58
N ILE A 404 -5.60 -38.74 -46.22
CA ILE A 404 -5.68 -37.34 -45.81
C ILE A 404 -4.67 -36.50 -46.60
N THR A 405 -4.96 -35.22 -46.71
CA THR A 405 -4.02 -34.21 -47.19
C THR A 405 -4.01 -33.01 -46.26
N THR A 406 -2.81 -32.52 -45.98
CA THR A 406 -2.52 -31.43 -45.03
C THR A 406 -1.94 -30.25 -45.77
#